data_AF-A0ABD5T5T2-F1
#
_entry.id   AF-A0ABD5T5T2-F1
#
_cell.length_a   1.000
_cell.length_b   1.000
_cell.length_c   1.000
_cell.angle_alpha   90.00
_cell.angle_beta   90.00
_cell.angle_gamma   90.00
#
_symmetry.space_group_name_H-M   'P 1'
#
loop_
_entity.id
_entity.type
_entity.pdbx_description
1 polymer ?
#
loop_
_entity_poly.entity_id
_entity_poly.type
_entity_poly.pdbx_seq_one_letter_code
_entity_poly.pdbx_strand_id
1 'polypeptide(L)'
;MVDAVDPLVYLQTNVARLVLATALGMFLGLEREWSHKSAGIRTFALISLAAAVFSLVGSDGLLIVGGILIVAIAVLLAVRSFVEPDVDGLSLTTSVSMLVTYGVGALVANEFFIEAVTVAVLSSLLLVLKRELHQFAWGLSREEVRSAVEFTILAFVVFPLLPAETVDPWGAIQPRLVWSLVVAVSGIGFVNYVLVKRYQSRGYAVTGFFGGLVNSTAVVAEMAKRARGHADLHGIAVGSIL
;
A
#
# COMPACT_ATOMS: atom_id res chain seq x y z
N MET A 1 -15.80 15.63 43.51
CA MET A 1 -16.05 14.17 43.41
C MET A 1 -14.98 13.63 42.49
N VAL A 2 -13.92 13.07 43.07
CA VAL A 2 -12.88 12.35 42.35
C VAL A 2 -13.42 10.94 42.23
N ASP A 3 -13.83 10.53 41.03
CA ASP A 3 -14.24 9.16 40.77
C ASP A 3 -13.07 8.25 41.15
N ALA A 4 -13.32 7.37 42.11
CA ALA A 4 -12.38 6.34 42.54
C ALA A 4 -12.27 5.30 41.43
N VAL A 5 -11.49 5.61 40.40
CA VAL A 5 -11.11 4.64 39.37
C VAL A 5 -10.20 3.62 40.04
N ASP A 6 -10.60 2.35 40.02
CA ASP A 6 -9.84 1.26 40.60
C ASP A 6 -8.40 1.24 40.03
N PRO A 7 -7.36 1.37 40.88
CA PRO A 7 -5.96 1.44 40.43
C PRO A 7 -5.54 0.21 39.61
N LEU A 8 -6.13 -0.96 39.91
CA LEU A 8 -5.86 -2.21 39.19
C LEU A 8 -6.42 -2.19 37.76
N VAL A 9 -7.60 -1.60 37.56
CA VAL A 9 -8.21 -1.46 36.22
C VAL A 9 -7.37 -0.47 35.41
N TYR A 10 -7.00 0.67 36.00
CA TYR A 10 -6.15 1.67 35.34
C TYR A 10 -4.77 1.11 34.95
N LEU A 11 -4.14 0.34 35.85
CA LEU A 11 -2.87 -0.35 35.56
C LEU A 11 -3.03 -1.36 34.41
N GLN A 12 -4.10 -2.17 34.41
CA GLN A 12 -4.36 -3.13 33.33
C GLN A 12 -4.59 -2.43 31.98
N THR A 13 -5.34 -1.33 31.96
CA THR A 13 -5.65 -0.60 30.72
C THR A 13 -4.41 0.09 30.14
N ASN A 14 -3.59 0.75 30.97
CA ASN A 14 -2.39 1.44 30.48
C ASN A 14 -1.28 0.47 30.08
N VAL A 15 -1.09 -0.61 30.82
CA VAL A 15 -0.14 -1.67 30.43
C VAL A 15 -0.57 -2.30 29.11
N ALA A 16 -1.87 -2.57 28.91
CA ALA A 16 -2.38 -3.07 27.64
C ALA A 16 -2.10 -2.10 26.47
N ARG A 17 -2.27 -0.79 26.68
CA ARG A 17 -1.93 0.24 25.66
C ARG A 17 -0.44 0.22 25.32
N LEU A 18 0.44 0.17 26.32
CA LEU A 18 1.89 0.13 26.08
C LEU A 18 2.31 -1.15 25.34
N VAL A 19 1.73 -2.30 25.70
CA VAL A 19 1.97 -3.58 25.02
C VAL A 19 1.48 -3.52 23.58
N LEU A 20 0.27 -3.02 23.34
CA LEU A 20 -0.29 -2.88 21.99
C LEU A 20 0.51 -1.91 21.12
N ALA A 21 0.89 -0.74 21.65
CA ALA A 21 1.73 0.23 20.96
C ALA A 21 3.08 -0.40 20.56
N THR A 22 3.69 -1.14 21.48
CA THR A 22 4.94 -1.87 21.23
C THR A 22 4.75 -2.94 20.14
N ALA A 23 3.68 -3.74 20.22
CA ALA A 23 3.39 -4.79 19.24
C ALA A 23 3.16 -4.22 17.83
N LEU A 24 2.40 -3.11 17.70
CA LEU A 24 2.20 -2.44 16.42
C LEU A 24 3.50 -1.81 15.90
N GLY A 25 4.32 -1.23 16.77
CA GLY A 25 5.65 -0.74 16.40
C GLY A 25 6.55 -1.86 15.88
N MET A 26 6.59 -3.00 16.57
CA MET A 26 7.31 -4.20 16.10
C MET A 26 6.79 -4.67 14.74
N PHE A 27 5.47 -4.70 14.55
CA PHE A 27 4.84 -5.10 13.29
C PHE A 27 5.28 -4.23 12.11
N LEU A 28 5.34 -2.90 12.27
CA LEU A 28 5.89 -2.00 11.24
C LEU A 28 7.40 -2.23 11.02
N GLY A 29 8.16 -2.47 12.10
CA GLY A 29 9.59 -2.68 12.02
C GLY A 29 10.03 -4.01 11.40
N LEU A 30 9.15 -5.03 11.39
CA LEU A 30 9.42 -6.35 10.80
C LEU A 30 9.79 -6.25 9.33
N GLU A 31 9.01 -5.52 8.53
CA GLU A 31 9.30 -5.36 7.12
C GLU A 31 10.61 -4.59 6.91
N ARG A 32 10.90 -3.60 7.75
CA ARG A 32 12.14 -2.82 7.64
C ARG A 32 13.38 -3.67 7.91
N GLU A 33 13.30 -4.54 8.92
CA GLU A 33 14.37 -5.49 9.26
C GLU A 33 14.53 -6.54 8.15
N TRP A 34 13.43 -7.07 7.63
CA TRP A 34 13.46 -8.01 6.49
C TRP A 34 14.06 -7.38 5.22
N SER A 35 13.77 -6.09 4.99
CA SER A 35 14.33 -5.28 3.91
C SER A 35 15.77 -4.77 4.18
N HIS A 36 16.45 -5.28 5.22
CA HIS A 36 17.83 -4.94 5.61
C HIS A 36 18.07 -3.42 5.76
N LYS A 37 17.07 -2.69 6.28
CA LYS A 37 17.19 -1.25 6.53
C LYS A 37 17.79 -0.98 7.91
N SER A 38 18.43 0.19 8.05
CA SER A 38 19.18 0.60 9.25
C SER A 38 18.36 0.68 10.53
N ALA A 39 17.04 0.83 10.41
CA ALA A 39 16.11 0.82 11.54
C ALA A 39 15.14 -0.35 11.39
N GLY A 40 15.30 -1.35 12.27
CA GLY A 40 14.51 -2.58 12.28
C GLY A 40 13.46 -2.60 13.40
N ILE A 41 13.09 -3.82 13.82
CA ILE A 41 11.98 -4.09 14.76
C ILE A 41 12.15 -3.32 16.07
N ARG A 42 13.36 -3.34 16.65
CA ARG A 42 13.65 -2.69 17.95
C ARG A 42 13.49 -1.18 17.89
N THR A 43 13.95 -0.54 16.82
CA THR A 43 13.85 0.92 16.67
C THR A 43 12.38 1.35 16.58
N PHE A 44 11.59 0.65 15.77
CA PHE A 44 10.18 0.97 15.60
C PHE A 44 9.35 0.68 16.86
N ALA A 45 9.63 -0.42 17.56
CA ALA A 45 9.04 -0.74 18.85
C ALA A 45 9.28 0.39 19.88
N LEU A 46 10.53 0.85 20.01
CA LEU A 46 10.89 1.92 20.93
C LEU A 46 10.29 3.28 20.55
N ILE A 47 10.19 3.60 19.26
CA ILE A 47 9.54 4.84 18.79
C ILE A 47 8.06 4.86 19.16
N SER A 48 7.33 3.78 18.85
CA SER A 48 5.91 3.66 19.19
C SER A 48 5.69 3.68 20.71
N LEU A 49 6.52 2.94 21.45
CA LEU A 49 6.47 2.92 22.91
C LEU A 49 6.72 4.30 23.51
N ALA A 50 7.73 5.03 23.03
CA ALA A 50 8.04 6.39 23.50
C ALA A 50 6.87 7.34 23.24
N ALA A 51 6.25 7.28 22.07
CA ALA A 51 5.07 8.09 21.75
C ALA A 51 3.88 7.77 22.67
N ALA A 52 3.66 6.49 22.97
CA ALA A 52 2.61 6.06 23.88
C ALA A 52 2.87 6.55 25.31
N VAL A 53 4.11 6.45 25.80
CA VAL A 53 4.51 6.99 27.11
C VAL A 53 4.29 8.49 27.18
N PHE A 54 4.75 9.25 26.18
CA PHE A 54 4.59 10.71 26.16
C PHE A 54 3.12 11.13 26.09
N SER A 55 2.29 10.34 25.43
CA SER A 55 0.84 10.58 25.36
C SER A 55 0.14 10.28 26.68
N LEU A 56 0.49 9.17 27.34
CA LEU A 56 -0.08 8.78 28.63
C LEU A 56 0.30 9.75 29.77
N VAL A 57 1.46 10.40 29.68
CA VAL A 57 1.85 11.46 30.63
C VAL A 57 0.95 12.70 30.49
N GLY A 58 0.23 12.85 29.37
CA GLY A 58 -0.75 13.92 29.17
C GLY A 58 -0.13 15.30 28.96
N SER A 59 1.15 15.37 28.59
CA SER A 59 1.86 16.63 28.36
C SER A 59 2.14 16.83 26.87
N ASP A 60 1.39 17.75 26.25
CA ASP A 60 1.53 18.11 24.84
C ASP A 60 2.98 18.52 24.49
N GLY A 61 3.68 19.13 25.44
CA GLY A 61 5.09 19.50 25.29
C GLY A 61 6.02 18.30 25.02
N LEU A 62 5.89 17.20 25.77
CA LEU A 62 6.71 16.00 25.52
C LEU A 62 6.36 15.34 24.18
N LEU A 63 5.09 15.36 23.78
CA LEU A 63 4.67 14.84 22.49
C LEU A 63 5.27 15.63 21.33
N ILE A 64 5.22 16.95 21.42
CA ILE A 64 5.82 17.83 20.41
C ILE A 64 7.34 17.62 20.37
N VAL A 65 8.02 17.61 21.53
CA VAL A 65 9.47 17.38 21.61
C VAL A 65 9.85 16.00 21.05
N GLY A 66 9.09 14.96 21.39
CA GLY A 66 9.27 13.62 20.85
C GLY A 66 9.11 13.58 19.33
N GLY A 67 8.05 14.19 18.80
CA GLY A 67 7.83 14.32 17.36
C GLY A 67 8.97 15.05 16.65
N ILE A 68 9.45 16.16 17.22
CA ILE A 68 10.61 16.91 16.69
C ILE A 68 11.87 16.04 16.68
N LEU A 69 12.12 15.27 17.75
CA LEU A 69 13.28 14.39 17.84
C LEU A 69 13.23 13.30 16.77
N ILE A 70 12.06 12.70 16.52
CA ILE A 70 11.89 11.71 15.45
C ILE A 70 12.12 12.34 14.08
N VAL A 71 11.61 13.54 13.82
CA VAL A 71 11.88 14.28 12.58
C VAL A 71 13.37 14.57 12.43
N ALA A 72 14.06 14.98 13.49
CA ALA A 72 15.50 15.23 13.47
C ALA A 72 16.29 13.95 13.13
N ILE A 73 15.96 12.82 13.76
CA ILE A 73 16.57 11.51 13.47
C ILE A 73 16.29 11.10 12.01
N ALA A 74 15.05 11.27 11.56
CA ALA A 74 14.62 11.00 10.19
C ALA A 74 15.40 11.83 9.15
N VAL A 75 15.65 13.11 9.43
CA VAL A 75 16.45 14.00 8.57
C VAL A 75 17.91 13.56 8.56
N LEU A 76 18.49 13.24 9.72
CA LEU A 76 19.88 12.75 9.80
C LEU A 76 20.08 11.46 9.00
N LEU A 77 19.13 10.52 9.09
CA LEU A 77 19.13 9.29 8.29
C LEU A 77 19.00 9.56 6.79
N ALA A 78 18.15 10.52 6.41
CA ALA A 78 18.00 10.94 5.03
C ALA A 78 19.30 11.57 4.49
N VAL A 79 19.92 12.49 5.25
CA VAL A 79 21.18 13.14 4.87
C VAL A 79 22.30 12.11 4.73
N ARG A 80 22.44 11.18 5.68
CA ARG A 80 23.45 10.12 5.61
C ARG A 80 23.33 9.30 4.33
N SER A 81 22.12 9.01 3.90
CA SER A 81 21.85 8.28 2.66
C SER A 81 22.25 9.02 1.38
N PHE A 82 22.39 10.36 1.43
CA PHE A 82 22.91 11.13 0.31
C PHE A 82 24.44 11.24 0.31
N VAL A 83 25.06 11.09 1.48
CA VAL A 83 26.52 11.23 1.66
C VAL A 83 27.24 9.90 1.45
N GLU A 84 26.62 8.78 1.82
CA GLU A 84 27.20 7.44 1.70
C GLU A 84 26.59 6.68 0.49
N PRO A 85 27.35 6.44 -0.60
CA PRO A 85 26.85 5.79 -1.82
C PRO A 85 26.39 4.34 -1.64
N ASP A 86 26.92 3.64 -0.61
CA ASP A 86 26.57 2.25 -0.29
C ASP A 86 25.27 2.10 0.51
N VAL A 87 24.65 3.21 0.93
CA VAL A 87 23.36 3.17 1.61
C VAL A 87 22.28 3.15 0.53
N ASP A 88 21.96 1.95 0.08
CA ASP A 88 20.93 1.68 -0.92
C ASP A 88 19.67 2.51 -0.63
N GLY A 89 19.32 3.33 -1.63
CA GLY A 89 18.26 4.32 -1.59
C GLY A 89 16.99 3.77 -0.94
N LEU A 90 16.23 4.68 -0.31
CA LEU A 90 14.95 4.51 0.41
C LEU A 90 15.00 4.80 1.92
N SER A 91 16.08 5.42 2.40
CA SER A 91 16.14 6.08 3.72
C SER A 91 14.95 7.01 3.98
N LEU A 92 14.46 7.73 2.97
CA LEU A 92 13.27 8.59 3.07
C LEU A 92 12.02 7.82 3.49
N THR A 93 11.78 6.63 2.92
CA THR A 93 10.62 5.82 3.33
C THR A 93 10.77 5.29 4.75
N THR A 94 12.00 5.00 5.19
CA THR A 94 12.29 4.63 6.58
C THR A 94 12.01 5.80 7.51
N SER A 95 12.49 6.99 7.18
CA SER A 95 12.24 8.24 7.90
C SER A 95 10.75 8.55 8.05
N VAL A 96 9.97 8.44 6.98
CA VAL A 96 8.51 8.61 7.03
C VAL A 96 7.86 7.52 7.86
N SER A 97 8.27 6.26 7.72
CA SER A 97 7.70 5.15 8.51
C SER A 97 8.01 5.27 10.01
N MET A 98 9.12 5.88 10.42
CA MET A 98 9.40 6.20 11.82
C MET A 98 8.40 7.22 12.37
N LEU A 99 8.11 8.27 11.59
CA LEU A 99 7.11 9.28 11.97
C LEU A 99 5.71 8.67 12.07
N VAL A 100 5.34 7.82 11.12
CA VAL A 100 4.07 7.07 11.16
C VAL A 100 4.01 6.18 12.41
N THR A 101 5.10 5.51 12.74
CA THR A 101 5.20 4.64 13.92
C THR A 101 5.05 5.41 15.23
N TYR A 102 5.61 6.63 15.29
CA TYR A 102 5.39 7.55 16.39
C TYR A 102 3.91 7.91 16.52
N GLY A 103 3.25 8.23 15.40
CA GLY A 103 1.81 8.48 15.36
C GLY A 103 0.97 7.28 15.83
N VAL A 104 1.33 6.06 15.44
CA VAL A 104 0.66 4.83 15.88
C VAL A 104 0.72 4.68 17.40
N GLY A 105 1.88 4.90 18.01
CA GLY A 105 2.03 4.86 19.46
C GLY A 105 1.17 5.92 20.18
N ALA A 106 1.09 7.12 19.61
CA ALA A 106 0.21 8.18 20.12
C ALA A 106 -1.28 7.82 19.99
N LEU A 107 -1.71 7.24 18.86
CA LEU A 107 -3.09 6.80 18.66
C LEU A 107 -3.51 5.74 19.68
N VAL A 108 -2.65 4.74 19.94
CA VAL A 108 -2.93 3.68 20.92
C VAL A 108 -3.09 4.25 22.33
N ALA A 109 -2.26 5.23 22.72
CA ALA A 109 -2.36 5.84 24.04
C ALA A 109 -3.63 6.67 24.21
N ASN A 110 -4.11 7.29 23.13
CA ASN A 110 -5.35 8.07 23.06
C ASN A 110 -6.60 7.21 22.76
N GLU A 111 -6.52 5.88 22.90
CA GLU A 111 -7.64 4.93 22.73
C GLU A 111 -8.19 4.79 21.31
N PHE A 112 -7.53 5.36 20.31
CA PHE A 112 -7.85 5.19 18.88
C PHE A 112 -7.28 3.87 18.34
N PHE A 113 -7.74 2.75 18.89
CA PHE A 113 -7.16 1.42 18.63
C PHE A 113 -7.37 0.96 17.18
N ILE A 114 -8.57 1.19 16.61
CA ILE A 114 -8.89 0.73 15.25
C ILE A 114 -8.09 1.56 14.24
N GLU A 115 -7.97 2.86 14.47
CA GLU A 115 -7.20 3.78 13.66
C GLU A 115 -5.72 3.43 13.72
N ALA A 116 -5.17 3.14 14.92
CA ALA A 116 -3.79 2.72 15.09
C ALA A 116 -3.48 1.44 14.30
N VAL A 117 -4.34 0.42 14.42
CA VAL A 117 -4.21 -0.84 13.66
C VAL A 117 -4.32 -0.58 12.16
N THR A 118 -5.29 0.22 11.74
CA THR A 118 -5.51 0.54 10.32
C THR A 118 -4.31 1.24 9.71
N VAL A 119 -3.77 2.27 10.39
CA VAL A 119 -2.57 2.99 9.96
C VAL A 119 -1.38 2.05 9.90
N ALA A 120 -1.18 1.20 10.91
CA ALA A 120 -0.07 0.24 10.94
C ALA A 120 -0.15 -0.79 9.79
N VAL A 121 -1.33 -1.36 9.56
CA VAL A 121 -1.57 -2.36 8.49
C VAL A 121 -1.42 -1.74 7.11
N LEU A 122 -2.07 -0.59 6.84
CA LEU A 122 -1.96 0.08 5.55
C LEU A 122 -0.52 0.52 5.26
N SER A 123 0.17 1.05 6.27
CA SER A 123 1.57 1.43 6.13
C SER A 123 2.44 0.22 5.83
N SER A 124 2.33 -0.86 6.62
CA SER A 124 3.05 -2.11 6.38
C SER A 124 2.78 -2.68 4.98
N LEU A 125 1.52 -2.65 4.52
CA LEU A 125 1.15 -3.09 3.17
C LEU A 125 1.86 -2.27 2.09
N LEU A 126 1.89 -0.94 2.22
CA LEU A 126 2.62 -0.07 1.28
C LEU A 126 4.13 -0.35 1.30
N LEU A 127 4.67 -0.64 2.48
CA LEU A 127 6.09 -0.95 2.64
C LEU A 127 6.46 -2.29 1.99
N VAL A 128 5.64 -3.32 2.18
CA VAL A 128 5.81 -4.66 1.57
C VAL A 128 5.67 -4.59 0.05
N LEU A 129 4.65 -3.89 -0.46
CA LEU A 129 4.36 -3.80 -1.90
C LEU A 129 5.22 -2.78 -2.65
N LYS A 130 6.19 -2.17 -1.97
CA LYS A 130 7.01 -1.09 -2.52
C LYS A 130 7.69 -1.48 -3.84
N ARG A 131 8.23 -2.70 -3.96
CA ARG A 131 8.92 -3.13 -5.19
C ARG A 131 7.95 -3.29 -6.35
N GLU A 132 6.80 -3.89 -6.09
CA GLU A 132 5.72 -4.10 -7.04
C GLU A 132 5.15 -2.76 -7.53
N LEU A 133 4.94 -1.82 -6.60
CA LEU A 133 4.49 -0.46 -6.92
C LEU A 133 5.51 0.29 -7.78
N HIS A 134 6.81 0.14 -7.48
CA HIS A 134 7.86 0.80 -8.23
C HIS A 134 8.03 0.21 -9.64
N GLN A 135 8.02 -1.12 -9.76
CA GLN A 135 8.06 -1.81 -11.05
C GLN A 135 6.83 -1.50 -11.90
N PHE A 136 5.65 -1.43 -11.29
CA PHE A 136 4.43 -1.02 -11.97
C PHE A 136 4.58 0.42 -12.50
N ALA A 137 5.01 1.36 -11.66
CA ALA A 137 5.18 2.75 -12.06
C ALA A 137 6.22 2.94 -13.19
N TRP A 138 7.35 2.23 -13.14
CA TRP A 138 8.35 2.24 -14.20
C TRP A 138 7.95 1.49 -15.47
N GLY A 139 6.98 0.57 -15.37
CA GLY A 139 6.42 -0.13 -16.52
C GLY A 139 5.42 0.68 -17.34
N LEU A 140 5.03 1.87 -16.88
CA LEU A 140 4.08 2.75 -17.56
C LEU A 140 4.76 3.65 -18.59
N SER A 141 4.25 3.66 -19.82
CA SER A 141 4.61 4.61 -20.86
C SER A 141 4.02 5.99 -20.56
N ARG A 142 4.56 7.03 -21.18
CA ARG A 142 4.06 8.40 -21.04
C ARG A 142 2.59 8.52 -21.51
N GLU A 143 2.20 7.78 -22.53
CA GLU A 143 0.83 7.72 -23.04
C GLU A 143 -0.12 7.04 -22.04
N GLU A 144 0.33 5.96 -21.41
CA GLU A 144 -0.42 5.24 -20.37
C GLU A 144 -0.64 6.13 -19.14
N VAL A 145 0.39 6.84 -18.69
CA VAL A 145 0.27 7.82 -17.58
C VAL A 145 -0.69 8.95 -17.95
N ARG A 146 -0.57 9.52 -19.16
CA ARG A 146 -1.50 10.57 -19.62
C ARG A 146 -2.94 10.09 -19.59
N SER A 147 -3.20 8.87 -20.08
CA SER A 147 -4.54 8.28 -20.11
C SER A 147 -5.11 8.04 -18.71
N ALA A 148 -4.27 7.60 -17.76
CA ALA A 148 -4.64 7.45 -16.35
C ALA A 148 -5.00 8.79 -15.70
N VAL A 149 -4.23 9.85 -16.00
CA VAL A 149 -4.48 11.21 -15.50
C VAL A 149 -5.77 11.76 -16.09
N GLU A 150 -6.00 11.62 -17.40
CA GLU A 150 -7.25 12.02 -18.07
C GLU A 150 -8.46 11.33 -17.44
N PHE A 151 -8.39 10.00 -17.25
CA PHE A 151 -9.45 9.26 -16.55
C PHE A 151 -9.68 9.78 -15.12
N THR A 152 -8.61 10.05 -14.37
CA THR A 152 -8.70 10.60 -13.01
C THR A 152 -9.38 11.97 -13.00
N ILE A 153 -9.06 12.85 -13.96
CA ILE A 153 -9.71 14.15 -14.12
C ILE A 153 -11.21 13.96 -14.43
N LEU A 154 -11.55 13.08 -15.37
CA LEU A 154 -12.94 12.81 -15.73
C LEU A 154 -13.75 12.27 -14.55
N ALA A 155 -13.19 11.36 -13.76
CA ALA A 155 -13.87 10.65 -12.68
C ALA A 155 -13.92 11.42 -11.35
N PHE A 156 -12.84 12.11 -10.97
CA PHE A 156 -12.71 12.74 -9.65
C PHE A 156 -12.74 14.27 -9.68
N VAL A 157 -12.66 14.89 -10.87
CA VAL A 157 -12.76 16.35 -11.01
C VAL A 157 -14.03 16.72 -11.75
N VAL A 158 -14.20 16.24 -12.99
CA VAL A 158 -15.34 16.64 -13.83
C VAL A 158 -16.66 16.07 -13.31
N PHE A 159 -16.72 14.76 -13.05
CA PHE A 159 -17.94 14.11 -12.55
C PHE A 159 -18.56 14.77 -11.30
N PRO A 160 -17.81 15.04 -10.21
CA PRO A 160 -18.39 15.67 -9.03
C PRO A 160 -18.79 17.14 -9.25
N LEU A 161 -18.14 17.84 -10.20
CA LEU A 161 -18.46 19.24 -10.53
C LEU A 161 -19.76 19.38 -11.34
N LEU A 162 -20.23 18.33 -12.01
CA LEU A 162 -21.42 18.40 -12.83
C LEU A 162 -22.70 18.54 -11.99
N PRO A 163 -23.67 19.37 -12.40
CA PRO A 163 -24.93 19.53 -11.70
C PRO A 163 -25.69 18.19 -11.67
N ALA A 164 -26.30 17.91 -10.51
CA ALA A 164 -27.10 16.69 -10.31
C ALA A 164 -28.51 16.82 -10.90
N GLU A 165 -28.94 18.04 -11.21
CA GLU A 165 -30.25 18.35 -11.75
C GLU A 165 -30.25 18.34 -13.29
N THR A 166 -31.44 18.20 -13.86
CA THR A 166 -31.65 18.35 -15.30
C THR A 166 -31.46 19.80 -15.71
N VAL A 167 -30.66 20.03 -16.75
CA VAL A 167 -30.35 21.40 -17.25
C VAL A 167 -31.19 21.80 -18.46
N ASP A 168 -31.98 20.90 -19.01
CA ASP A 168 -32.80 21.15 -20.19
C ASP A 168 -34.24 21.54 -19.83
N PRO A 169 -34.93 22.33 -20.67
CA PRO A 169 -36.33 22.72 -20.45
C PRO A 169 -37.33 21.56 -20.38
N TRP A 170 -36.95 20.38 -20.89
CA TRP A 170 -37.82 19.19 -20.94
C TRP A 170 -37.54 18.20 -19.79
N GLY A 171 -36.57 18.49 -18.90
CA GLY A 171 -36.22 17.63 -17.77
C GLY A 171 -35.66 16.25 -18.18
N ALA A 172 -35.09 16.12 -19.38
CA ALA A 172 -34.64 14.85 -19.93
C ALA A 172 -33.14 14.59 -19.76
N ILE A 173 -32.31 15.63 -19.61
CA ILE A 173 -30.85 15.56 -19.65
C ILE A 173 -30.28 15.89 -18.27
N GLN A 174 -29.87 14.86 -17.54
CA GLN A 174 -29.09 14.98 -16.31
C GLN A 174 -27.59 14.82 -16.61
N PRO A 175 -26.77 15.88 -16.54
CA PRO A 175 -25.35 15.82 -16.91
C PRO A 175 -24.57 14.79 -16.10
N ARG A 176 -24.84 14.71 -14.80
CA ARG A 176 -24.19 13.73 -13.92
C ARG A 176 -24.52 12.28 -14.33
N LEU A 177 -25.73 12.01 -14.80
CA LEU A 177 -26.16 10.67 -15.24
C LEU A 177 -25.58 10.32 -16.61
N VAL A 178 -25.50 11.27 -17.53
CA VAL A 178 -24.84 11.06 -18.83
C VAL A 178 -23.33 10.88 -18.62
N TRP A 179 -22.72 11.65 -17.73
CA TRP A 179 -21.29 11.58 -17.49
C TRP A 179 -20.87 10.34 -16.70
N SER A 180 -21.74 9.79 -15.84
CA SER A 180 -21.47 8.52 -15.17
C SER A 180 -21.28 7.38 -16.19
N LEU A 181 -21.97 7.42 -17.34
CA LEU A 181 -21.72 6.48 -18.45
C LEU A 181 -20.32 6.65 -19.04
N VAL A 182 -19.85 7.88 -19.20
CA VAL A 182 -18.48 8.15 -19.68
C VAL A 182 -17.46 7.58 -18.69
N VAL A 183 -17.63 7.88 -17.39
CA VAL A 183 -16.75 7.36 -16.34
C VAL A 183 -16.80 5.83 -16.29
N ALA A 184 -17.98 5.21 -16.44
CA ALA A 184 -18.14 3.76 -16.45
C ALA A 184 -17.42 3.11 -17.65
N VAL A 185 -17.64 3.61 -18.86
CA VAL A 185 -17.01 3.06 -20.09
C VAL A 185 -15.49 3.23 -20.05
N SER A 186 -15.01 4.42 -19.67
CA SER A 186 -13.56 4.65 -19.50
C SER A 186 -12.97 3.80 -18.37
N GLY A 187 -13.72 3.61 -17.27
CA GLY A 187 -13.31 2.78 -16.14
C GLY A 187 -13.15 1.31 -16.52
N ILE A 188 -14.09 0.76 -17.30
CA ILE A 188 -13.98 -0.61 -17.84
C ILE A 188 -12.73 -0.73 -18.73
N GLY A 189 -12.50 0.24 -19.62
CA GLY A 189 -11.31 0.28 -20.48
C GLY A 189 -10.01 0.33 -19.69
N PHE A 190 -9.96 1.18 -18.64
CA PHE A 190 -8.80 1.31 -17.76
C PHE A 190 -8.52 0.02 -16.97
N VAL A 191 -9.56 -0.60 -16.40
CA VAL A 191 -9.44 -1.89 -15.68
C VAL A 191 -8.94 -2.98 -16.62
N ASN A 192 -9.51 -3.08 -17.83
CA ASN A 192 -9.07 -4.03 -18.84
C ASN A 192 -7.58 -3.84 -19.18
N TYR A 193 -7.16 -2.60 -19.40
CA TYR A 193 -5.76 -2.27 -19.63
C TYR A 193 -4.86 -2.72 -18.46
N VAL A 194 -5.22 -2.39 -17.21
CA VAL A 194 -4.44 -2.78 -16.01
C VAL A 194 -4.34 -4.30 -15.88
N LEU A 195 -5.43 -5.03 -16.14
CA LEU A 195 -5.42 -6.50 -16.14
C LEU A 195 -4.44 -7.01 -17.19
N VAL A 196 -4.58 -6.61 -18.45
CA VAL A 196 -3.70 -7.05 -19.53
C VAL A 196 -2.23 -6.74 -19.21
N LYS A 197 -1.92 -5.52 -18.78
CA LYS A 197 -0.56 -5.10 -18.44
C LYS A 197 0.05 -5.95 -17.33
N ARG A 198 -0.73 -6.27 -16.27
CA ARG A 198 -0.28 -7.12 -15.16
C ARG A 198 -0.05 -8.58 -15.59
N TYR A 199 -0.84 -9.09 -16.53
CA TYR A 199 -0.70 -10.47 -17.03
C TYR A 199 0.31 -10.64 -18.17
N GLN A 200 0.66 -9.56 -18.88
CA GLN A 200 1.63 -9.60 -19.99
C GLN A 200 3.05 -9.95 -19.51
N SER A 201 3.40 -9.65 -18.25
CA SER A 201 4.65 -10.09 -17.62
C SER A 201 4.75 -11.61 -17.39
N ARG A 202 3.63 -12.35 -17.52
CA ARG A 202 3.53 -13.82 -17.43
C ARG A 202 3.10 -14.46 -18.75
N GLY A 203 3.31 -13.76 -19.87
CA GLY A 203 2.67 -13.89 -21.19
C GLY A 203 2.62 -15.25 -21.91
N TYR A 204 3.09 -16.34 -21.31
CA TYR A 204 2.97 -17.69 -21.87
C TYR A 204 2.06 -18.62 -21.04
N ALA A 205 1.99 -18.45 -19.72
CA ALA A 205 1.22 -19.35 -18.86
C ALA A 205 -0.29 -19.03 -18.89
N VAL A 206 -0.64 -17.75 -18.98
CA VAL A 206 -2.02 -17.27 -18.93
C VAL A 206 -2.72 -17.47 -20.28
N THR A 207 -2.00 -17.24 -21.38
CA THR A 207 -2.46 -17.56 -22.74
C THR A 207 -2.57 -19.07 -22.96
N GLY A 208 -1.67 -19.88 -22.39
CA GLY A 208 -1.78 -21.34 -22.39
C GLY A 208 -2.97 -21.87 -21.59
N PHE A 209 -3.19 -21.34 -20.37
CA PHE A 209 -4.30 -21.75 -19.49
C PHE A 209 -5.67 -21.36 -20.05
N PHE A 210 -5.86 -20.09 -20.44
CA PHE A 210 -7.14 -19.65 -21.02
C PHE A 210 -7.35 -20.16 -22.46
N GLY A 211 -6.28 -20.31 -23.25
CA GLY A 211 -6.35 -20.96 -24.55
C GLY A 211 -6.74 -22.45 -24.46
N GLY A 212 -6.28 -23.13 -23.40
CA GLY A 212 -6.63 -24.52 -23.09
C GLY A 212 -8.07 -24.70 -22.62
N LEU A 213 -8.65 -23.70 -21.95
CA LEU A 213 -10.07 -23.68 -21.57
C LEU A 213 -11.01 -23.47 -22.77
N VAL A 214 -10.58 -22.74 -23.80
CA VAL A 214 -11.37 -22.49 -25.01
C VAL A 214 -11.25 -23.64 -26.01
N ASN A 215 -10.06 -24.24 -26.16
CA ASN A 215 -9.88 -25.45 -26.97
C ASN A 215 -8.60 -26.21 -26.58
N SER A 216 -8.75 -27.21 -25.69
CA SER A 216 -7.64 -28.00 -25.17
C SER A 216 -6.86 -28.77 -26.26
N THR A 217 -7.49 -29.07 -27.40
CA THR A 217 -6.84 -29.79 -28.51
C THR A 217 -5.82 -28.93 -29.28
N ALA A 218 -6.06 -27.62 -29.40
CA ALA A 218 -5.17 -26.71 -30.12
C ALA A 218 -3.88 -26.43 -29.34
N VAL A 219 -3.97 -26.30 -28.01
CA VAL A 219 -2.80 -26.08 -27.14
C VAL A 219 -1.92 -27.33 -27.06
N VAL A 220 -2.50 -28.53 -26.95
CA VAL A 220 -1.74 -29.79 -26.98
C VAL A 220 -1.05 -29.99 -28.33
N ALA A 221 -1.71 -29.66 -29.45
CA ALA A 221 -1.10 -29.76 -30.78
C ALA A 221 0.07 -28.78 -30.98
N GLU A 222 -0.05 -27.55 -30.48
CA GLU A 222 0.99 -26.52 -30.56
C GLU A 222 2.18 -26.84 -29.65
N MET A 223 1.93 -27.30 -28.43
CA MET A 223 2.97 -27.77 -27.50
C MET A 223 3.67 -29.03 -28.02
N ALA A 224 2.94 -29.98 -28.60
CA ALA A 224 3.51 -31.19 -29.23
C ALA A 224 4.34 -30.87 -30.49
N LYS A 225 3.99 -29.81 -31.24
CA LYS A 225 4.81 -29.29 -32.34
C LYS A 225 6.10 -28.64 -31.84
N ARG A 226 6.03 -27.85 -30.78
CA ARG A 226 7.20 -27.12 -30.23
C ARG A 226 8.17 -28.02 -29.47
N ALA A 227 7.67 -29.07 -28.81
CA ALA A 227 8.50 -30.08 -28.14
C ALA A 227 9.32 -30.94 -29.13
N ARG A 228 8.91 -31.01 -30.41
CA ARG A 228 9.55 -31.83 -31.43
C ARG A 228 10.90 -31.27 -31.95
N GLY A 229 11.44 -30.22 -31.32
CA GLY A 229 12.72 -29.61 -31.71
C GLY A 229 13.62 -29.12 -30.55
N HIS A 230 13.21 -29.21 -29.28
CA HIS A 230 14.01 -28.75 -28.13
C HIS A 230 13.83 -29.72 -26.96
N ALA A 231 14.87 -30.51 -26.65
CA ALA A 231 14.84 -31.56 -25.62
C ALA A 231 14.57 -31.03 -24.19
N ASP A 232 14.87 -29.76 -23.92
CA ASP A 232 14.66 -29.11 -22.61
C ASP A 232 13.18 -28.82 -22.26
N LEU A 233 12.24 -29.01 -23.19
CA LEU A 233 10.83 -28.70 -22.99
C LEU A 233 9.96 -29.94 -22.69
N HIS A 234 10.55 -31.13 -22.61
CA HIS A 234 9.82 -32.37 -22.31
C HIS A 234 9.10 -32.33 -20.96
N GLY A 235 9.68 -31.69 -19.94
CA GLY A 235 9.05 -31.54 -18.62
C GLY A 235 7.82 -30.63 -18.60
N ILE A 236 7.79 -29.61 -19.47
CA ILE A 236 6.66 -28.68 -19.61
C ILE A 236 5.52 -29.33 -20.41
N ALA A 237 5.85 -30.18 -21.39
CA ALA A 237 4.87 -30.90 -22.21
C ALA A 237 4.04 -31.93 -21.41
N VAL A 238 4.63 -32.60 -20.42
CA VAL A 238 3.91 -33.54 -19.53
C VAL A 238 2.94 -32.80 -18.60
N GLY A 239 3.29 -31.60 -18.14
CA GLY A 239 2.43 -30.78 -17.29
C GLY A 239 1.17 -30.25 -17.98
N SER A 240 1.13 -30.22 -19.32
CA SER A 240 -0.04 -29.79 -20.10
C SER A 240 -1.06 -30.89 -20.41
N ILE A 241 -0.83 -32.14 -19.98
CA ILE A 241 -1.72 -33.30 -20.21
C ILE A 241 -2.50 -33.70 -18.93
N LEU A 242 -2.15 -33.14 -17.77
CA LEU A 242 -2.91 -33.23 -16.52
C LEU A 242 -3.80 -31.99 -16.34
#